data_AF-A0A3M1T0H2-F1
#
_entry.id   AF-A0A3M1T0H2-F1
#
_cell.length_a   1.000
_cell.length_b   1.000
_cell.length_c   1.000
_cell.angle_alpha   90.00
_cell.angle_beta   90.00
_cell.angle_gamma   90.00
#
_symmetry.space_group_name_H-M   'P 1'
#
loop_
_entity.id
_entity.type
_entity.pdbx_description
1 polymer ?
#
loop_
_entity_poly.entity_id
_entity_poly.type
_entity_poly.pdbx_seq_one_letter_code
_entity_poly.pdbx_strand_id
1 'polypeptide(L)' 'MHRLAVTPGGWNPQTDGVILVEQTPAPLVVLATADTDIQTLASAAPRLSADFPPFRVANLLQLQQQLT' A
#
# COMPACT_ATOMS: atom_id res chain seq x y z
N MET A 1 32.55 -0.67 -9.38
CA MET A 1 31.09 -0.51 -9.23
C MET A 1 30.62 0.56 -10.20
N HIS A 2 29.85 0.21 -11.22
CA HIS A 2 29.20 1.20 -12.08
C HIS A 2 27.69 1.09 -11.87
N ARG A 3 27.11 2.09 -11.18
CA ARG A 3 25.66 2.27 -11.11
C ARG A 3 25.22 2.84 -12.45
N LEU A 4 24.46 2.07 -13.22
CA LEU A 4 23.63 2.63 -14.28
C LEU A 4 22.66 3.61 -13.61
N ALA A 5 22.65 4.86 -14.06
CA ALA A 5 21.63 5.81 -13.67
C ALA A 5 20.30 5.26 -14.18
N VAL A 6 19.44 4.82 -13.27
CA VAL A 6 18.07 4.47 -13.62
C VAL A 6 17.39 5.80 -13.93
N THR A 7 17.04 6.03 -15.20
CA THR A 7 16.13 7.13 -15.55
C THR A 7 14.84 6.88 -14.78
N PRO A 8 14.40 7.77 -13.88
CA PRO A 8 13.11 7.60 -13.23
C PRO A 8 12.07 7.58 -14.34
N GLY A 9 11.42 6.44 -14.56
CA GLY A 9 10.28 6.36 -15.46
C GLY A 9 9.30 7.45 -15.05
N GLY A 10 8.96 8.33 -15.99
CA GLY A 10 8.11 9.50 -15.74
C GLY A 10 6.76 9.06 -15.21
N TRP A 11 6.61 9.06 -13.89
CA TRP A 11 5.34 8.81 -13.23
C TRP A 11 4.39 9.96 -13.58
N ASN A 12 3.36 9.66 -14.35
CA ASN A 12 2.30 10.59 -14.70
C ASN A 12 0.97 10.05 -14.14
N PRO A 13 0.32 10.74 -13.19
CA PRO A 13 -0.96 10.31 -12.63
C PRO A 13 -2.10 10.33 -13.67
N GLN A 14 -1.87 10.93 -14.85
CA GLN A 14 -2.79 10.93 -15.99
C GLN A 14 -2.53 9.79 -16.97
N THR A 15 -1.60 8.87 -16.68
CA THR A 15 -1.38 7.67 -17.52
C THR A 15 -2.57 6.73 -17.40
N ASP A 16 -3.08 6.27 -18.55
CA ASP A 16 -4.16 5.28 -18.62
C ASP A 16 -3.79 4.02 -17.80
N GLY A 17 -4.67 3.62 -16.89
CA GLY A 17 -4.46 2.50 -15.98
C GLY A 17 -3.97 2.88 -14.59
N VAL A 18 -3.64 4.16 -14.33
CA VAL A 18 -3.37 4.64 -12.97
C VAL A 18 -4.70 4.91 -12.27
N ILE A 19 -5.01 4.10 -11.25
CA ILE A 19 -6.18 4.31 -10.40
C ILE A 19 -5.71 4.97 -9.10
N LEU A 20 -6.20 6.19 -8.85
CA LEU A 20 -6.07 6.83 -7.54
C LEU A 20 -7.12 6.22 -6.61
N VAL A 21 -6.68 5.32 -5.75
CA VAL A 21 -7.54 4.83 -4.67
C VAL A 21 -7.62 5.92 -3.62
N GLU A 22 -8.76 6.61 -3.56
CA GLU A 22 -9.08 7.57 -2.50
C GLU A 22 -9.05 6.83 -1.15
N GLN A 23 -7.94 6.99 -0.43
CA GLN A 23 -7.73 6.41 0.90
C GLN A 23 -7.61 7.55 1.90
N THR A 24 -8.38 7.48 2.98
CA THR A 24 -8.19 8.40 4.11
C THR A 24 -6.83 8.09 4.77
N PRO A 25 -6.03 9.12 5.08
CA PRO A 25 -4.70 8.92 5.64
C PRO A 25 -4.76 8.26 7.01
N ALA A 26 -3.70 7.52 7.35
CA ALA A 26 -3.51 6.92 8.66
C ALA A 26 -2.04 7.09 9.11
N PRO A 27 -1.79 7.25 10.42
CA PRO A 27 -0.43 7.35 10.97
C PRO A 27 0.39 6.06 10.81
N LEU A 28 -0.26 4.92 10.54
CA LEU A 28 0.39 3.64 10.32
C LEU A 28 -0.19 2.95 9.06
N VAL A 29 0.69 2.47 8.19
CA VAL A 29 0.34 1.64 7.03
C VAL A 29 1.12 0.34 7.10
N VAL A 30 0.42 -0.79 6.99
CA VAL A 30 1.00 -2.13 6.92
C VAL A 30 0.89 -2.64 5.49
N LEU A 31 2.02 -3.00 4.89
CA LEU A 31 2.06 -3.66 3.59
C LEU A 31 2.20 -5.16 3.81
N ALA A 32 1.15 -5.91 3.47
CA ALA A 32 1.09 -7.36 3.61
C ALA A 32 1.43 -8.05 2.29
N THR A 33 2.11 -9.19 2.36
CA THR A 33 2.41 -10.03 1.18
C THR A 33 1.35 -11.12 0.95
N ALA A 34 0.52 -11.42 1.95
CA ALA A 34 -0.54 -12.41 1.88
C ALA A 34 -1.85 -11.87 2.43
N ASP A 35 -2.97 -12.23 1.79
CA ASP A 35 -4.31 -11.80 2.23
C ASP A 35 -4.69 -12.35 3.61
N THR A 36 -4.09 -13.49 4.01
CA THR A 36 -4.26 -14.05 5.36
C THR A 36 -3.77 -13.12 6.46
N ASP A 37 -2.73 -12.32 6.20
CA ASP A 37 -2.24 -11.34 7.16
C ASP A 37 -3.22 -10.17 7.31
N ILE A 38 -3.79 -9.73 6.18
CA ILE A 38 -4.82 -8.68 6.13
C ILE A 38 -6.06 -9.12 6.92
N GLN A 39 -6.53 -10.35 6.68
CA GLN A 39 -7.68 -10.92 7.39
C GLN A 39 -7.40 -11.08 8.89
N THR A 40 -6.18 -11.52 9.24
CA THR A 40 -5.76 -11.67 10.64
C THR A 40 -5.78 -10.32 11.35
N LEU A 41 -5.17 -9.30 10.76
CA LEU A 41 -5.15 -7.94 11.32
C LEU A 41 -6.55 -7.33 11.42
N ALA A 42 -7.40 -7.53 10.41
CA ALA A 42 -8.79 -7.07 10.41
C ALA A 42 -9.59 -7.72 11.56
N SER A 43 -9.39 -9.01 11.83
CA SER A 43 -10.05 -9.71 12.93
C SER A 43 -9.52 -9.32 14.32
N ALA A 44 -8.26 -8.90 14.39
CA ALA A 44 -7.61 -8.45 15.63
C ALA A 44 -7.92 -6.97 15.94
N ALA A 45 -8.19 -6.14 14.93
CA ALA A 45 -8.39 -4.70 15.09
C ALA A 45 -9.45 -4.32 16.16
N PRO A 46 -10.61 -5.00 16.27
CA PRO A 46 -11.60 -4.69 17.31
C PRO A 46 -11.13 -4.99 18.75
N ARG A 47 -10.03 -5.73 18.91
CA ARG A 47 -9.46 -6.12 20.22
C ARG A 47 -8.37 -5.15 20.69
N LEU A 48 -7.99 -4.18 19.85
CA LEU A 48 -7.00 -3.17 20.19
C LEU A 48 -7.58 -2.16 21.20
N SER A 49 -6.70 -1.51 21.95
CA SER A 49 -7.10 -0.41 22.84
C SER A 49 -7.78 0.70 22.03
N ALA A 50 -8.71 1.42 22.66
CA ALA A 50 -9.30 2.63 22.08
C ALA A 50 -8.26 3.71 21.75
N ASP A 51 -7.13 3.72 22.46
CA ASP A 51 -6.02 4.65 22.22
C ASP A 51 -5.06 4.18 21.11
N PHE A 52 -5.32 3.00 20.51
CA PHE A 52 -4.47 2.50 19.44
C PHE A 52 -4.65 3.36 18.18
N PRO A 53 -3.56 3.81 17.52
CA PRO A 53 -3.67 4.69 16.36
C PRO A 53 -4.40 4.00 15.20
N PRO A 54 -5.22 4.73 14.43
CA PRO A 54 -5.82 4.15 13.24
C PRO A 54 -4.73 3.71 12.26
N PHE A 55 -4.95 2.58 11.58
CA PHE A 55 -4.01 2.06 10.60
C PHE A 55 -4.72 1.60 9.33
N ARG A 56 -3.94 1.43 8.26
CA ARG A 56 -4.37 0.81 7.00
C ARG A 56 -3.56 -0.43 6.73
N VAL A 57 -4.15 -1.40 6.05
CA VAL A 57 -3.47 -2.59 5.55
C VAL A 57 -3.72 -2.68 4.06
N ALA A 58 -2.67 -2.89 3.28
CA ALA A 58 -2.77 -3.08 1.83
C ALA A 58 -1.94 -4.28 1.39
N ASN A 59 -2.40 -5.00 0.37
CA ASN A 59 -1.63 -6.06 -0.26
C ASN A 59 -0.57 -5.43 -1.17
N LEU A 60 0.71 -5.76 -0.95
CA LEU A 60 1.84 -5.23 -1.70
C LEU A 60 1.72 -5.52 -3.21
N LEU A 61 1.18 -6.67 -3.60
CA LEU A 61 1.00 -7.06 -4.99
C LEU A 61 -0.04 -6.19 -5.70
N GLN A 62 -0.97 -5.59 -4.95
CA GLN A 62 -2.02 -4.70 -5.46
C GLN A 62 -1.57 -3.24 -5.54
N LEU A 63 -0.37 -2.91 -5.08
CA LEU A 63 0.21 -1.56 -5.17
C LEU A 63 1.18 -1.39 -6.33
N GLN A 64 1.32 -2.41 -7.18
CA GLN A 64 2.15 -2.31 -8.37
C GLN A 64 1.48 -1.40 -9.39
N GLN A 65 2.26 -0.49 -10.00
CA GLN A 65 1.80 0.14 -11.23
C GLN A 65 1.56 -0.99 -12.23
N GLN A 66 0.35 -1.08 -12.77
CA GLN A 66 0.05 -2.04 -13.82
C GLN A 66 0.91 -1.65 -15.05
N LEU A 67 2.01 -2.35 -15.26
CA LEU A 67 2.85 -2.19 -16.43
C LEU A 67 2.10 -2.85 -17.60
N THR A 68 1.59 -2.04 -18.51
CA THR A 68 1.09 -2.47 -19.82
C THR A 68 2.22 -2.61 -20.82
#